data_AF-A0A8T3C0R5-F1
#
_entry.id   AF-A0A8T3C0R5-F1
#
_cell.length_a   1.000
_cell.length_b   1.000
_cell.length_c   1.000
_cell.angle_alpha   90.00
_cell.angle_beta   90.00
_cell.angle_gamma   90.00
#
_symmetry.space_group_name_H-M   'P 1'
#
loop_
_entity.id
_entity.type
_entity.pdbx_description
1 polymer ?
#
loop_
_entity_poly.entity_id
_entity_poly.type
_entity_poly.pdbx_seq_one_letter_code
_entity_poly.pdbx_strand_id
1 'polypeptide(L)'
;MNCFTLATELILNPNPNHNYKHAPSRSRRLRRRCSHPFVLRCSAAPLVSGSAAIAIAAIATVTESDSESAADACHLRLRRLSDEFKSLPEPIDRVKRLLFYADDLPPFPDADRIPSNRVTGCTAQVWLSARLDALGRMRFAADSDSEITRGFCACLISVVDGARPEDVLAMHAEDLADLNVVGVAGRTHSRVNTWHNVLISMQRRARALIAEGEGRPMVDSFPSLVIGGDGIRANGRYADAQVSLSGQSMGT
;
A
#
# COMPACT_ATOMS: atom_id res chain seq x y z
N MET A 1 -30.62 -8.96 -58.55
CA MET A 1 -31.19 -9.24 -57.21
C MET A 1 -30.08 -9.18 -56.17
N ASN A 2 -30.11 -8.54 -55.00
CA ASN A 2 -30.96 -7.57 -54.28
C ASN A 2 -30.01 -7.07 -53.16
N CYS A 3 -29.50 -5.83 -53.16
CA CYS A 3 -30.01 -4.68 -52.41
C CYS A 3 -30.64 -5.02 -51.05
N PHE A 4 -29.93 -4.71 -49.96
CA PHE A 4 -30.52 -4.09 -48.77
C PHE A 4 -29.46 -3.26 -48.03
N THR A 5 -29.46 -1.97 -48.36
CA THR A 5 -29.06 -0.85 -47.51
C THR A 5 -30.11 -0.66 -46.42
N LEU A 6 -29.70 -0.39 -45.18
CA LEU A 6 -30.47 0.47 -44.28
C LEU A 6 -29.54 1.06 -43.21
N ALA A 7 -29.47 2.39 -43.25
CA ALA A 7 -28.81 3.26 -42.31
C ALA A 7 -29.79 3.68 -41.20
N THR A 8 -29.24 4.40 -40.20
CA THR A 8 -29.92 5.26 -39.21
C THR A 8 -30.64 4.48 -38.09
N GLU A 9 -30.48 4.78 -36.79
CA GLU A 9 -30.52 6.09 -36.15
C GLU A 9 -29.69 6.22 -34.85
N LEU A 10 -29.23 7.46 -34.64
CA LEU A 10 -28.96 8.07 -33.34
C LEU A 10 -30.25 8.15 -32.51
N ILE A 11 -30.24 7.64 -31.28
CA ILE A 11 -31.17 8.10 -30.24
C ILE A 11 -30.38 8.44 -28.97
N LEU A 12 -30.76 9.59 -28.44
CA LEU A 12 -30.23 10.33 -27.32
C LEU A 12 -30.26 9.59 -25.97
N ASN A 13 -29.26 9.93 -25.14
CA ASN A 13 -29.23 9.81 -23.68
C ASN A 13 -30.48 10.47 -23.06
N PRO A 14 -31.07 9.94 -21.97
CA PRO A 14 -30.68 10.50 -20.67
C PRO A 14 -30.68 9.48 -19.51
N ASN A 15 -29.70 9.68 -18.62
CA ASN A 15 -29.71 9.31 -17.21
C ASN A 15 -30.96 9.84 -16.47
N PRO A 16 -31.65 9.01 -15.67
CA PRO A 16 -32.40 9.51 -14.54
C PRO A 16 -31.99 8.78 -13.24
N ASN A 17 -31.41 9.57 -12.33
CA ASN A 17 -31.46 9.45 -10.87
C ASN A 17 -32.28 8.26 -10.33
N HIS A 18 -31.59 7.24 -9.80
CA HIS A 18 -32.20 6.31 -8.86
C HIS A 18 -31.66 6.50 -7.45
N ASN A 19 -32.54 7.11 -6.66
CA ASN A 19 -32.47 7.44 -5.25
C ASN A 19 -32.81 6.19 -4.44
N TYR A 20 -31.81 5.42 -4.00
CA TYR A 20 -32.02 4.39 -2.97
C TYR A 20 -31.84 5.00 -1.58
N LYS A 21 -32.96 5.46 -1.02
CA LYS A 21 -33.12 5.66 0.42
C LYS A 21 -33.25 4.27 1.07
N HIS A 22 -32.28 3.87 1.88
CA HIS A 22 -32.50 2.84 2.90
C HIS A 22 -32.13 3.37 4.28
N ALA A 23 -33.13 3.34 5.16
CA ALA A 23 -33.12 3.76 6.56
C ALA A 23 -32.40 2.74 7.47
N PRO A 24 -31.95 3.15 8.68
CA PRO A 24 -31.08 2.33 9.52
C PRO A 24 -31.86 1.39 10.45
N SER A 25 -31.48 0.11 10.48
CA SER A 25 -31.95 -0.84 11.48
C SER A 25 -31.14 -0.70 12.79
N ARG A 26 -31.79 -0.10 13.79
CA ARG A 26 -31.41 -0.18 15.21
C ARG A 26 -31.37 -1.65 15.67
N SER A 27 -30.27 -2.08 16.27
CA SER A 27 -30.30 -3.18 17.25
C SER A 27 -29.54 -2.78 18.51
N ARG A 28 -30.13 -3.20 19.63
CA ARG A 28 -29.98 -2.64 20.97
C ARG A 28 -28.70 -3.10 21.66
N ARG A 29 -28.15 -2.16 22.45
CA ARG A 29 -27.22 -2.39 23.55
C ARG A 29 -27.72 -3.53 24.45
N LEU A 30 -26.83 -4.46 24.78
CA LEU A 30 -26.88 -5.19 26.05
C LEU A 30 -25.52 -5.06 26.73
N ARG A 31 -25.48 -4.14 27.70
CA ARG A 31 -24.45 -4.07 28.72
C ARG A 31 -24.58 -5.33 29.60
N ARG A 32 -23.52 -6.11 29.75
CA ARG A 32 -23.38 -7.02 30.90
C ARG A 32 -22.27 -6.50 31.79
N ARG A 33 -22.68 -5.76 32.83
CA ARG A 33 -21.92 -5.62 34.06
C ARG A 33 -22.19 -6.87 34.88
N CYS A 34 -21.15 -7.59 35.28
CA CYS A 34 -21.17 -8.39 36.49
C CYS A 34 -19.97 -7.97 37.33
N SER A 35 -20.27 -7.18 38.36
CA SER A 35 -19.53 -7.10 39.61
C SER A 35 -19.55 -8.47 40.30
N HIS A 36 -18.48 -8.84 41.02
CA HIS A 36 -18.52 -9.21 42.44
C HIS A 36 -17.08 -9.43 43.00
N PRO A 37 -16.90 -9.40 44.33
CA PRO A 37 -15.70 -8.92 44.99
C PRO A 37 -14.88 -10.03 45.69
N PHE A 38 -13.79 -9.58 46.33
CA PHE A 38 -13.32 -10.01 47.67
C PHE A 38 -12.19 -11.07 47.77
N VAL A 39 -11.09 -10.56 48.36
CA VAL A 39 -10.10 -11.10 49.31
C VAL A 39 -8.90 -11.98 48.90
N LEU A 40 -7.77 -11.42 49.32
CA LEU A 40 -6.49 -12.03 49.68
C LEU A 40 -6.60 -13.37 50.42
N ARG A 41 -5.61 -14.23 50.17
CA ARG A 41 -4.97 -14.99 51.25
C ARG A 41 -3.49 -15.19 50.98
N CYS A 42 -2.66 -14.60 51.84
CA CYS A 42 -1.25 -14.95 52.02
C CYS A 42 -1.13 -16.38 52.55
N SER A 43 -0.14 -17.13 52.09
CA SER A 43 0.53 -18.14 52.91
C SER A 43 1.98 -18.29 52.47
N ALA A 44 2.88 -18.19 53.43
CA ALA A 44 4.33 -18.27 53.30
C ALA A 44 4.83 -19.73 53.38
N ALA A 45 5.88 -20.01 52.58
CA ALA A 45 7.05 -20.91 52.79
C ALA A 45 6.82 -22.42 53.15
N PRO A 46 7.77 -23.34 52.87
CA PRO A 46 9.16 -23.28 53.35
C PRO A 46 10.28 -23.59 52.34
N LEU A 47 11.49 -23.20 52.73
CA LEU A 47 12.79 -23.57 52.17
C LEU A 47 13.06 -25.08 52.28
N VAL A 48 13.67 -25.68 51.25
CA VAL A 48 14.56 -26.84 51.39
C VAL A 48 15.80 -26.67 50.51
N SER A 49 16.93 -26.91 51.17
CA SER A 49 18.32 -26.94 50.71
C SER A 49 18.61 -28.16 49.85
N GLY A 50 19.50 -28.04 48.86
CA GLY A 50 20.04 -29.20 48.15
C GLY A 50 20.81 -28.87 46.88
N SER A 51 22.13 -28.90 46.97
CA SER A 51 23.14 -28.57 45.96
C SER A 51 23.22 -29.58 44.81
N ALA A 52 23.36 -29.13 43.56
CA ALA A 52 24.25 -29.72 42.55
C ALA A 52 24.28 -28.86 41.28
N ALA A 53 25.49 -28.59 40.80
CA ALA A 53 25.82 -27.76 39.67
C ALA A 53 25.27 -28.27 38.32
N ILE A 54 24.77 -27.36 37.49
CA ILE A 54 25.20 -27.18 36.10
C ILE A 54 25.03 -25.68 35.79
N ALA A 55 26.14 -24.93 35.76
CA ALA A 55 26.16 -23.60 35.19
C ALA A 55 26.06 -23.72 33.67
N ILE A 56 24.84 -23.85 33.14
CA ILE A 56 24.60 -23.52 31.74
C ILE A 56 24.58 -22.01 31.70
N ALA A 57 25.65 -21.43 31.17
CA ALA A 57 25.65 -20.04 30.74
C ALA A 57 24.44 -19.85 29.81
N ALA A 58 23.37 -19.25 30.34
CA ALA A 58 22.31 -18.71 29.52
C ALA A 58 22.95 -17.59 28.72
N ILE A 59 23.41 -17.92 27.51
CA ILE A 59 23.63 -16.95 26.46
C ILE A 59 22.25 -16.35 26.24
N ALA A 60 21.99 -15.21 26.89
CA ALA A 60 20.91 -14.33 26.54
C ALA A 60 21.25 -13.82 25.14
N THR A 61 20.86 -14.59 24.12
CA THR A 61 20.76 -14.08 22.76
C THR A 61 19.70 -13.00 22.83
N VAL A 62 20.17 -11.75 22.90
CA VAL A 62 19.38 -10.55 22.67
C VAL A 62 18.71 -10.77 21.32
N THR A 63 17.40 -11.00 21.37
CA THR A 63 16.56 -11.09 20.19
C THR A 63 16.42 -9.68 19.61
N GLU A 64 17.31 -9.33 18.68
CA GLU A 64 17.04 -8.34 17.61
C GLU A 64 16.00 -8.89 16.61
N SER A 65 14.94 -9.54 17.10
CA SER A 65 14.08 -10.46 16.33
C SER A 65 12.76 -9.85 15.84
N ASP A 66 12.44 -8.63 16.24
CA ASP A 66 11.17 -8.01 15.85
C ASP A 66 11.21 -7.46 14.42
N SER A 67 12.40 -7.12 13.91
CA SER A 67 12.57 -6.57 12.56
C SER A 67 12.67 -7.62 11.46
N GLU A 68 13.30 -8.78 11.70
CA GLU A 68 13.41 -9.85 10.70
C GLU A 68 12.08 -10.58 10.48
N SER A 69 11.29 -10.78 11.55
CA SER A 69 10.01 -11.49 11.45
C SER A 69 8.97 -10.81 10.56
N ALA A 70 9.00 -9.48 10.42
CA ALA A 70 8.03 -8.73 9.62
C ALA A 70 8.36 -8.76 8.12
N ALA A 71 9.64 -8.60 7.78
CA ALA A 71 10.15 -8.73 6.41
C ALA A 71 9.86 -10.13 5.86
N ASP A 72 10.14 -11.16 6.68
CA ASP A 72 9.83 -12.56 6.36
C ASP A 72 8.33 -12.77 6.11
N ALA A 73 7.47 -12.11 6.90
CA ALA A 73 6.03 -12.23 6.75
C ALA A 73 5.51 -11.57 5.45
N CYS A 74 6.03 -10.41 5.06
CA CYS A 74 5.66 -9.72 3.82
C CYS A 74 6.05 -10.57 2.60
N HIS A 75 7.29 -11.05 2.57
CA HIS A 75 7.79 -11.89 1.49
C HIS A 75 7.09 -13.26 1.43
N LEU A 76 6.73 -13.86 2.58
CA LEU A 76 5.92 -15.08 2.61
C LEU A 76 4.51 -14.86 2.04
N ARG A 77 3.87 -13.72 2.34
CA ARG A 77 2.56 -13.36 1.75
C ARG A 77 2.67 -13.19 0.23
N LEU A 78 3.71 -12.51 -0.23
CA LEU A 78 3.98 -12.33 -1.66
C LEU A 78 4.16 -13.66 -2.39
N ARG A 79 4.97 -14.57 -1.83
CA ARG A 79 5.15 -15.93 -2.39
C ARG A 79 3.84 -16.68 -2.49
N ARG A 80 3.03 -16.69 -1.42
CA ARG A 80 1.71 -17.36 -1.42
C ARG A 80 0.78 -16.80 -2.49
N LEU A 81 0.76 -15.48 -2.65
CA LEU A 81 -0.05 -14.82 -3.67
C LEU A 81 0.45 -15.16 -5.08
N SER A 82 1.76 -15.15 -5.31
CA SER A 82 2.37 -15.55 -6.58
C SER A 82 2.05 -17.01 -6.93
N ASP A 83 2.24 -17.94 -5.98
CA ASP A 83 1.95 -19.37 -6.17
C ASP A 83 0.47 -19.62 -6.46
N GLU A 84 -0.42 -18.87 -5.81
CA GLU A 84 -1.85 -18.91 -6.07
C GLU A 84 -2.17 -18.50 -7.53
N PHE A 85 -1.66 -17.35 -8.00
CA PHE A 85 -1.92 -16.90 -9.37
C PHE A 85 -1.26 -17.80 -10.41
N LYS A 86 -0.10 -18.40 -10.11
CA LYS A 86 0.56 -19.42 -10.94
C LYS A 86 -0.26 -20.70 -11.08
N SER A 87 -0.99 -21.09 -10.02
CA SER A 87 -1.83 -22.29 -10.03
C SER A 87 -3.07 -22.17 -10.93
N LEU A 88 -3.37 -20.98 -11.44
CA LEU A 88 -4.51 -20.70 -12.31
C LEU A 88 -4.07 -20.62 -13.79
N PRO A 89 -4.18 -21.73 -14.56
CA PRO A 89 -3.67 -21.78 -15.93
C PRO A 89 -4.46 -20.86 -16.87
N GLU A 90 -5.78 -20.82 -16.70
CA GLU A 90 -6.68 -20.05 -17.56
C GLU A 90 -6.62 -18.55 -17.23
N PRO A 91 -6.37 -17.66 -18.22
CA PRO A 91 -6.32 -16.22 -17.99
C PRO A 91 -7.59 -15.66 -17.35
N ILE A 92 -8.75 -16.20 -17.72
CA ILE A 92 -10.03 -15.79 -17.16
C ILE A 92 -10.15 -16.11 -15.67
N ASP A 93 -9.54 -17.20 -15.20
CA ASP A 93 -9.59 -17.58 -13.79
C ASP A 93 -8.69 -16.70 -12.94
N ARG A 94 -7.54 -16.24 -13.49
CA ARG A 94 -6.74 -15.20 -12.83
C ARG A 94 -7.51 -13.87 -12.71
N VAL A 95 -8.32 -13.51 -13.72
CA VAL A 95 -9.19 -12.32 -13.64
C VAL A 95 -10.26 -12.50 -12.58
N LYS A 96 -10.96 -13.64 -12.55
CA LYS A 96 -11.94 -13.93 -11.49
C LYS A 96 -11.31 -13.88 -10.11
N ARG A 97 -10.09 -14.42 -9.96
CA ARG A 97 -9.38 -14.37 -8.68
C ARG A 97 -9.04 -12.95 -8.27
N LEU A 98 -8.61 -12.12 -9.23
CA LEU A 98 -8.36 -10.70 -8.99
C LEU A 98 -9.63 -9.96 -8.54
N LEU A 99 -10.78 -10.25 -9.16
CA LEU A 99 -12.06 -9.65 -8.78
C LEU A 99 -12.51 -10.09 -7.37
N PHE A 100 -12.24 -11.34 -6.99
CA PHE A 100 -12.48 -11.80 -5.62
C PHE A 100 -11.69 -10.95 -4.61
N TYR A 101 -10.41 -10.65 -4.89
CA TYR A 101 -9.64 -9.75 -4.03
C TYR A 101 -10.22 -8.33 -4.00
N ALA A 102 -10.78 -7.86 -5.13
CA ALA A 102 -11.43 -6.55 -5.19
C ALA A 102 -12.65 -6.45 -4.25
N ASP A 103 -13.43 -7.53 -4.14
CA ASP A 103 -14.62 -7.60 -3.29
C ASP A 103 -14.29 -7.64 -1.79
N ASP A 104 -13.14 -8.23 -1.43
CA ASP A 104 -12.64 -8.28 -0.04
C ASP A 104 -12.01 -6.95 0.43
N LEU A 105 -11.80 -6.00 -0.49
CA LEU A 105 -11.17 -4.72 -0.17
C LEU A 105 -12.10 -3.88 0.74
N PRO A 106 -11.62 -3.42 1.91
CA PRO A 106 -12.42 -2.55 2.78
C PRO A 106 -12.83 -1.26 2.06
N PRO A 107 -14.01 -0.69 2.38
CA PRO A 107 -14.46 0.56 1.78
C PRO A 107 -13.47 1.69 2.06
N PHE A 108 -13.15 2.44 1.02
CA PHE A 108 -12.21 3.55 1.13
C PHE A 108 -12.84 4.76 1.83
N PRO A 109 -12.16 5.38 2.82
CA PRO A 109 -12.72 6.51 3.54
C PRO A 109 -12.96 7.72 2.63
N ASP A 110 -14.18 8.30 2.68
CA ASP A 110 -14.51 9.48 1.86
C ASP A 110 -13.60 10.68 2.15
N ALA A 111 -13.16 10.84 3.40
CA ALA A 111 -12.21 11.88 3.81
C ALA A 111 -10.85 11.74 3.12
N ASP A 112 -10.47 10.52 2.73
CA ASP A 112 -9.21 10.24 2.04
C ASP A 112 -9.36 10.36 0.51
N ARG A 113 -10.58 10.55 -0.03
CA ARG A 113 -10.85 10.67 -1.49
C ARG A 113 -10.55 12.08 -2.00
N ILE A 114 -9.32 12.52 -1.78
CA ILE A 114 -8.83 13.85 -2.14
C ILE A 114 -7.79 13.79 -3.26
N PRO A 115 -7.58 14.89 -4.02
CA PRO A 115 -6.63 14.91 -5.14
C PRO A 115 -5.19 14.53 -4.77
N SER A 116 -4.73 14.87 -3.57
CA SER A 116 -3.38 14.52 -3.09
C SER A 116 -3.17 13.01 -2.91
N ASN A 117 -4.27 12.25 -2.73
CA ASN A 117 -4.23 10.80 -2.60
C ASN A 117 -4.31 10.06 -3.95
N ARG A 118 -4.29 10.78 -5.07
CA ARG A 118 -4.31 10.19 -6.41
C ARG A 118 -3.01 9.48 -6.75
N VAL A 119 -3.13 8.29 -7.33
CA VAL A 119 -2.01 7.62 -8.01
C VAL A 119 -1.97 8.10 -9.45
N THR A 120 -0.81 8.59 -9.88
CA THR A 120 -0.58 9.09 -11.24
C THR A 120 -0.11 7.98 -12.18
N GLY A 121 -0.43 8.10 -13.46
CA GLY A 121 0.04 7.18 -14.51
C GLY A 121 -0.87 5.97 -14.76
N CYS A 122 -1.86 5.71 -13.91
CA CYS A 122 -2.88 4.70 -14.19
C CYS A 122 -3.93 5.23 -15.18
N THR A 123 -4.40 4.38 -16.10
CA THR A 123 -5.55 4.71 -16.98
C THR A 123 -6.83 4.85 -16.15
N ALA A 124 -7.04 3.93 -15.22
CA ALA A 124 -8.09 4.01 -14.21
C ALA A 124 -7.74 5.04 -13.14
N GLN A 125 -8.76 5.65 -12.57
CA GLN A 125 -8.64 6.52 -11.42
C GLN A 125 -8.35 5.70 -10.19
N VAL A 126 -7.27 6.00 -9.47
CA VAL A 126 -6.89 5.30 -8.25
C VAL A 126 -6.63 6.30 -7.14
N TRP A 127 -7.24 6.03 -5.99
CA TRP A 127 -6.93 6.67 -4.72
C TRP A 127 -6.21 5.67 -3.83
N LEU A 128 -5.18 6.15 -3.15
CA LEU A 128 -4.40 5.39 -2.18
C LEU A 128 -4.24 6.30 -0.97
N SER A 129 -4.37 5.77 0.24
CA SER A 129 -3.94 6.42 1.48
C SER A 129 -2.99 5.48 2.22
N ALA A 130 -2.03 6.07 2.93
CA ALA A 130 -1.02 5.34 3.68
C ALA A 130 -0.78 6.06 5.00
N ARG A 131 -0.67 5.31 6.08
CA ARG A 131 -0.38 5.83 7.43
C ARG A 131 0.43 4.81 8.22
N LEU A 132 1.14 5.27 9.23
CA LEU A 132 1.75 4.38 10.23
C LEU A 132 0.75 4.10 11.36
N ASP A 133 0.68 2.86 11.80
CA ASP A 133 0.00 2.51 13.05
C ASP A 133 0.87 2.87 14.27
N ALA A 134 0.32 2.71 15.47
CA ALA A 134 1.02 3.01 16.73
C ALA A 134 2.28 2.17 16.95
N LEU A 135 2.47 1.10 16.18
CA LEU A 135 3.62 0.19 16.23
C LEU A 135 4.57 0.42 15.04
N GLY A 136 4.40 1.52 14.31
CA GLY A 136 5.26 1.90 13.19
C GLY A 136 5.07 1.06 11.93
N ARG A 137 3.94 0.36 11.79
CA ARG A 137 3.65 -0.48 10.62
C ARG A 137 2.75 0.24 9.63
N MET A 138 2.97 -0.04 8.35
CA MET A 138 2.22 0.55 7.26
C MET A 138 0.78 0.06 7.27
N ARG A 139 -0.15 1.00 7.10
CA ARG A 139 -1.57 0.74 6.86
C ARG A 139 -2.00 1.41 5.58
N PHE A 140 -2.60 0.66 4.69
CA PHE A 140 -3.02 1.14 3.38
C PHE A 140 -4.54 1.02 3.20
N ALA A 141 -5.11 2.00 2.52
CA ALA A 141 -6.44 1.89 1.94
C ALA A 141 -6.37 2.35 0.49
N ALA A 142 -7.13 1.73 -0.40
CA ALA A 142 -7.16 2.13 -1.80
C ALA A 142 -8.55 1.92 -2.39
N ASP A 143 -8.82 2.63 -3.47
CA ASP A 143 -10.01 2.44 -4.29
C ASP A 143 -9.74 2.85 -5.74
N SER A 144 -10.53 2.33 -6.67
CA SER A 144 -10.46 2.66 -8.07
C SER A 144 -11.82 2.60 -8.76
N ASP A 145 -11.99 3.38 -9.83
CA ASP A 145 -13.17 3.30 -10.71
C ASP A 145 -13.19 2.06 -11.62
N SER A 146 -12.14 1.24 -11.59
CA SER A 146 -12.03 -0.02 -12.32
C SER A 146 -11.91 -1.19 -11.35
N GLU A 147 -12.78 -2.19 -11.48
CA GLU A 147 -12.75 -3.41 -10.66
C GLU A 147 -11.44 -4.19 -10.78
N ILE A 148 -10.87 -4.26 -11.99
CA ILE A 148 -9.56 -4.89 -12.22
C ILE A 148 -8.48 -4.14 -11.44
N THR A 149 -8.52 -2.81 -11.45
CA THR A 149 -7.56 -1.98 -10.74
C THR A 149 -7.74 -2.07 -9.22
N ARG A 150 -8.99 -2.11 -8.74
CA ARG A 150 -9.31 -2.41 -7.33
C ARG A 150 -8.72 -3.74 -6.90
N GLY A 151 -8.84 -4.78 -7.71
CA GLY A 151 -8.27 -6.08 -7.41
C GLY A 151 -6.74 -6.07 -7.34
N PHE A 152 -6.05 -5.33 -8.22
CA PHE A 152 -4.60 -5.11 -8.10
C PHE A 152 -4.24 -4.39 -6.80
N CYS A 153 -4.97 -3.34 -6.43
CA CYS A 153 -4.79 -2.65 -5.17
C CYS A 153 -4.98 -3.59 -3.97
N ALA A 154 -6.01 -4.43 -4.00
CA ALA A 154 -6.29 -5.38 -2.94
C ALA A 154 -5.21 -6.45 -2.79
N CYS A 155 -4.72 -7.01 -3.90
CA CYS A 155 -3.58 -7.93 -3.93
C CYS A 155 -2.31 -7.30 -3.33
N LEU A 156 -2.01 -6.04 -3.69
CA LEU A 156 -0.84 -5.36 -3.12
C LEU A 156 -1.02 -5.11 -1.62
N ILE A 157 -2.18 -4.61 -1.19
CA ILE A 157 -2.50 -4.35 0.21
C ILE A 157 -2.43 -5.64 1.04
N SER A 158 -2.91 -6.78 0.53
CA SER A 158 -2.85 -8.05 1.25
C SER A 158 -1.41 -8.53 1.52
N VAL A 159 -0.46 -8.13 0.67
CA VAL A 159 0.97 -8.38 0.85
C VAL A 159 1.57 -7.39 1.84
N VAL A 160 1.35 -6.08 1.67
CA VAL A 160 2.11 -5.04 2.40
C VAL A 160 1.44 -4.49 3.66
N ASP A 161 0.15 -4.74 3.89
CA ASP A 161 -0.51 -4.20 5.08
C ASP A 161 0.09 -4.80 6.35
N GLY A 162 0.38 -3.95 7.33
CA GLY A 162 1.07 -4.31 8.55
C GLY A 162 2.56 -4.64 8.36
N ALA A 163 3.16 -4.43 7.20
CA ALA A 163 4.61 -4.52 7.02
C ALA A 163 5.31 -3.26 7.57
N ARG A 164 6.62 -3.34 7.83
CA ARG A 164 7.39 -2.14 8.15
C ARG A 164 7.61 -1.32 6.88
N PRO A 165 7.80 0.00 6.97
CA PRO A 165 8.08 0.84 5.80
C PRO A 165 9.25 0.33 4.97
N GLU A 166 10.31 -0.17 5.62
CA GLU A 166 11.51 -0.70 4.98
C GLU A 166 11.20 -1.94 4.12
N ASP A 167 10.32 -2.82 4.61
CA ASP A 167 9.91 -4.03 3.89
C ASP A 167 9.14 -3.70 2.61
N VAL A 168 8.29 -2.66 2.66
CA VAL A 168 7.56 -2.18 1.47
C VAL A 168 8.53 -1.61 0.43
N LEU A 169 9.61 -0.96 0.88
CA LEU A 169 10.64 -0.41 0.01
C LEU A 169 11.55 -1.48 -0.59
N ALA A 170 11.69 -2.63 0.07
CA ALA A 170 12.46 -3.77 -0.41
C ALA A 170 11.75 -4.58 -1.50
N MET A 171 10.44 -4.35 -1.72
CA MET A 171 9.71 -5.04 -2.79
C MET A 171 10.10 -4.53 -4.18
N HIS A 172 10.29 -5.47 -5.10
CA HIS A 172 10.62 -5.18 -6.49
C HIS A 172 9.44 -5.49 -7.42
N ALA A 173 9.46 -4.88 -8.61
CA ALA A 173 8.38 -5.07 -9.56
C ALA A 173 8.36 -6.51 -10.10
N GLU A 174 9.54 -7.10 -10.23
CA GLU A 174 9.79 -8.45 -10.70
C GLU A 174 9.10 -9.49 -9.81
N ASP A 175 8.99 -9.21 -8.50
CA ASP A 175 8.34 -10.11 -7.53
C ASP A 175 6.82 -10.25 -7.78
N LEU A 176 6.22 -9.32 -8.51
CA LEU A 176 4.79 -9.27 -8.81
C LEU A 176 4.48 -9.63 -10.26
N ALA A 177 5.47 -10.06 -11.05
CA ALA A 177 5.30 -10.38 -12.46
C ALA A 177 4.22 -11.45 -12.69
N ASP A 178 4.07 -12.40 -11.76
CA ASP A 178 3.08 -13.47 -11.82
C ASP A 178 1.63 -13.00 -11.59
N LEU A 179 1.45 -11.81 -11.01
CA LEU A 179 0.14 -11.18 -10.90
C LEU A 179 -0.32 -10.56 -12.22
N ASN A 180 0.49 -10.61 -13.28
CA ASN A 180 0.09 -10.05 -14.55
C ASN A 180 -1.03 -10.89 -15.20
N VAL A 181 -2.25 -10.47 -14.92
CA VAL A 181 -3.48 -11.14 -15.37
C VAL A 181 -3.76 -10.88 -16.86
N VAL A 182 -3.20 -9.80 -17.41
CA VAL A 182 -3.46 -9.34 -18.77
C VAL A 182 -2.53 -10.03 -19.76
N GLY A 183 -2.78 -11.33 -19.93
CA GLY A 183 -2.25 -12.19 -20.99
C GLY A 183 -3.37 -12.77 -21.87
N VAL A 184 -4.55 -12.13 -21.89
CA VAL A 184 -5.66 -12.53 -22.76
C VAL A 184 -5.24 -12.33 -24.21
N ALA A 185 -5.28 -13.43 -24.97
CA ALA A 185 -4.79 -13.60 -26.32
C ALA A 185 -4.87 -12.34 -27.21
N GLY A 186 -3.70 -11.83 -27.60
CA GLY A 186 -3.52 -11.27 -28.94
C GLY A 186 -3.38 -9.76 -29.10
N ARG A 187 -3.62 -8.89 -28.10
CA ARG A 187 -3.35 -7.45 -28.28
C ARG A 187 -2.82 -6.76 -27.02
N THR A 188 -1.59 -6.27 -27.18
CA THR A 188 -0.97 -5.10 -26.54
C THR A 188 -0.24 -5.33 -25.21
N HIS A 189 1.08 -5.40 -25.33
CA HIS A 189 2.08 -4.88 -24.40
C HIS A 189 1.84 -3.37 -24.09
N SER A 190 0.64 -2.98 -23.63
CA SER A 190 0.27 -1.56 -23.53
C SER A 190 0.76 -0.94 -22.23
N ARG A 191 2.09 -0.74 -22.19
CA ARG A 191 2.85 0.40 -21.66
C ARG A 191 2.59 0.96 -20.25
N VAL A 192 1.68 0.42 -19.45
CA VAL A 192 1.57 0.74 -18.02
C VAL A 192 0.99 -0.45 -17.26
N ASN A 193 1.84 -1.15 -16.52
CA ASN A 193 1.38 -2.11 -15.51
C ASN A 193 0.70 -1.32 -14.38
N THR A 194 -0.62 -1.35 -14.32
CA THR A 194 -1.40 -0.60 -13.31
C THR A 194 -0.92 -0.93 -11.89
N TRP A 195 -0.63 -2.20 -11.60
CA TRP A 195 -0.07 -2.64 -10.32
C TRP A 195 1.30 -2.00 -10.02
N HIS A 196 2.13 -1.77 -11.03
CA HIS A 196 3.46 -1.20 -10.86
C HIS A 196 3.41 0.26 -10.39
N ASN A 197 2.53 1.07 -10.99
CA ASN A 197 2.34 2.45 -10.54
C ASN A 197 1.77 2.55 -9.13
N VAL A 198 0.90 1.60 -8.76
CA VAL A 198 0.35 1.51 -7.41
C VAL A 198 1.47 1.14 -6.43
N LEU A 199 2.31 0.15 -6.73
CA LEU A 199 3.47 -0.21 -5.90
C LEU A 199 4.43 0.97 -5.73
N ILE A 200 4.82 1.65 -6.82
CA ILE A 200 5.68 2.84 -6.75
C ILE A 200 5.05 3.91 -5.86
N SER A 201 3.73 4.11 -5.96
CA SER A 201 3.02 5.08 -5.12
C SER A 201 2.99 4.67 -3.65
N MET A 202 2.84 3.38 -3.35
CA MET A 202 2.95 2.83 -1.99
C MET A 202 4.34 3.09 -1.43
N GLN A 203 5.39 2.78 -2.19
CA GLN A 203 6.79 3.01 -1.82
C GLN A 203 7.09 4.50 -1.60
N ARG A 204 6.61 5.38 -2.49
CA ARG A 204 6.79 6.84 -2.33
C ARG A 204 6.18 7.34 -1.02
N ARG A 205 4.99 6.86 -0.67
CA ARG A 205 4.32 7.20 0.58
C ARG A 205 5.02 6.62 1.80
N ALA A 206 5.54 5.39 1.70
CA ALA A 206 6.36 4.80 2.75
C ALA A 206 7.62 5.65 3.03
N ARG A 207 8.34 6.09 1.98
CA ARG A 207 9.48 7.02 2.12
C ARG A 207 9.07 8.33 2.79
N ALA A 208 7.92 8.90 2.41
CA ALA A 208 7.42 10.14 3.01
C ALA A 208 7.15 9.97 4.51
N LEU A 209 6.50 8.88 4.91
CA LEU A 209 6.19 8.59 6.32
C LEU A 209 7.45 8.34 7.16
N ILE A 210 8.48 7.68 6.60
CA ILE A 210 9.79 7.55 7.26
C ILE A 210 10.40 8.94 7.49
N ALA A 211 10.44 9.79 6.45
CA ALA A 211 11.01 11.13 6.54
C ALA A 211 10.27 12.03 7.55
N GLU A 212 8.94 11.95 7.58
CA GLU A 212 8.09 12.63 8.57
C GLU A 212 8.43 12.19 10.01
N GLY A 213 8.61 10.88 10.23
CA GLY A 213 9.02 10.33 11.52
C GLY A 213 10.41 10.78 11.98
N GLU A 214 11.34 11.00 11.04
CA GLU A 214 12.69 11.51 11.30
C GLU A 214 12.77 13.05 11.40
N GLY A 215 11.66 13.76 11.19
CA GLY A 215 11.63 15.22 11.14
C GLY A 215 12.35 15.83 9.93
N ARG A 216 12.59 15.03 8.88
CA ARG A 216 13.21 15.48 7.63
C ARG A 216 12.13 16.03 6.69
N PRO A 217 12.20 17.31 6.25
CA PRO A 217 11.25 17.83 5.29
C PRO A 217 11.41 17.11 3.94
N MET A 218 10.29 16.75 3.33
CA MET A 218 10.23 16.16 1.99
C MET A 218 11.00 17.03 0.99
N VAL A 219 12.03 16.47 0.35
CA VAL A 219 12.80 17.18 -0.67
C VAL A 219 11.97 17.22 -1.95
N ASP A 220 11.60 18.42 -2.40
CA ASP A 220 10.84 18.58 -3.64
C ASP A 220 11.61 18.00 -4.83
N SER A 221 10.87 17.26 -5.66
CA SER A 221 11.38 16.59 -6.84
C SER A 221 11.73 17.61 -7.92
N PHE A 222 13.04 17.81 -8.08
CA PHE A 222 13.77 18.64 -9.03
C PHE A 222 13.53 20.15 -8.98
N PRO A 223 14.60 20.96 -8.85
CA PRO A 223 14.50 22.40 -9.02
C PRO A 223 14.12 22.70 -10.47
N SER A 224 12.98 23.34 -10.70
CA SER A 224 12.65 23.86 -12.02
C SER A 224 13.64 24.97 -12.37
N LEU A 225 14.40 24.80 -13.46
CA LEU A 225 15.14 25.89 -14.09
C LEU A 225 14.11 26.91 -14.61
N VAL A 226 14.19 28.16 -14.16
CA VAL A 226 13.36 29.24 -14.68
C VAL A 226 14.19 30.01 -15.70
N ILE A 227 13.79 29.95 -16.97
CA ILE A 227 14.40 30.76 -18.04
C ILE A 227 13.66 32.10 -18.09
N GLY A 228 14.30 33.17 -17.62
CA GLY A 228 13.81 34.55 -17.75
C GLY A 228 14.46 35.26 -18.94
N GLY A 229 13.93 36.44 -19.29
CA GLY A 229 14.49 37.30 -20.35
C GLY A 229 15.94 37.75 -20.11
N ASP A 230 16.40 37.65 -18.86
CA ASP A 230 17.70 38.16 -18.39
C ASP A 230 18.70 37.02 -18.12
N GLY A 231 18.32 35.76 -18.41
CA GLY A 231 19.15 34.57 -18.20
C GLY A 231 18.46 33.40 -17.49
N ILE A 232 19.22 32.33 -17.28
CA ILE A 232 18.76 31.10 -16.59
C ILE A 232 18.94 31.29 -15.08
N ARG A 233 17.84 31.22 -14.32
CA ARG A 233 17.86 31.20 -12.85
C ARG A 233 17.49 29.81 -12.34
N ALA A 234 18.36 29.25 -11.50
CA ALA A 234 18.07 28.02 -10.79
C ALA A 234 17.37 28.35 -9.46
N ASN A 235 16.27 27.67 -9.15
CA ASN A 235 15.54 27.84 -7.90
C ASN A 235 15.60 26.55 -7.07
N GLY A 236 16.10 26.63 -5.84
CA GLY A 236 16.02 25.54 -4.86
C GLY A 236 17.37 25.13 -4.27
N ARG A 237 17.32 24.40 -3.15
CA ARG A 237 18.49 24.05 -2.32
C ARG A 237 19.60 23.29 -3.05
N TYR A 238 19.27 22.53 -4.10
CA TYR A 238 20.25 21.83 -4.93
C TYR A 238 21.12 22.78 -5.76
N ALA A 239 20.52 23.86 -6.27
CA ALA A 239 21.24 24.89 -7.01
C ALA A 239 22.17 25.70 -6.09
N ASP A 240 21.70 26.03 -4.88
CA ASP A 240 22.50 26.74 -3.86
C ASP A 240 23.75 25.94 -3.45
N ALA A 241 23.63 24.61 -3.35
CA ALA A 241 24.75 23.73 -3.03
C ALA A 241 25.81 23.68 -4.15
N GLN A 242 25.40 23.72 -5.42
CA GLN A 242 26.32 23.72 -6.57
C GLN A 242 27.05 25.07 -6.72
N VAL A 243 26.38 26.19 -6.49
CA VAL A 243 27.00 27.52 -6.50
C VAL A 243 28.08 27.63 -5.42
N SER A 244 27.83 27.07 -4.23
CA SER A 244 28.77 27.05 -3.11
C SER A 244 30.06 26.25 -3.40
N LEU A 245 29.98 25.22 -4.24
CA LEU A 245 31.13 24.42 -4.67
C LEU A 245 31.97 25.12 -5.75
N SER A 246 31.33 25.88 -6.64
CA SER A 246 32.02 26.63 -7.71
C SER A 246 32.79 27.87 -7.22
N GLY A 247 32.49 28.38 -6.03
CA GLY A 247 33.16 29.53 -5.43
C GLY A 247 34.53 29.24 -4.78
N GLN A 248 34.95 27.96 -4.68
CA GLN A 248 36.22 27.58 -4.04
C GLN A 248 37.40 27.43 -5.02
N SER A 249 37.22 27.58 -6.34
CA SER A 249 38.30 27.37 -7.33
C SER A 249 38.81 28.63 -8.06
N MET A 250 38.57 29.84 -7.53
CA MET A 250 39.19 31.07 -8.04
C MET A 250 39.93 31.79 -6.93
N GLY A 251 41.08 31.23 -6.53
CA GLY A 251 41.91 31.82 -5.50
C GLY A 251 43.30 31.19 -5.41
N THR A 252 44.09 31.34 -6.47
CA THR A 252 45.57 31.49 -6.44
C THR A 252 46.02 32.12 -7.75
#